data_AF-A0A847B588-F1
#
_entry.id   AF-A0A847B588-F1
#
_cell.length_a   1.000
_cell.length_b   1.000
_cell.length_c   1.000
_cell.angle_alpha   90.00
_cell.angle_beta   90.00
_cell.angle_gamma   90.00
#
_symmetry.space_group_name_H-M   'P 1'
#
loop_
_entity.id
_entity.type
_entity.pdbx_description
1 polymer ?
#
loop_
_entity_poly.entity_id
_entity_poly.type
_entity_poly.pdbx_seq_one_letter_code
_entity_poly.pdbx_strand_id
1 'polypeptide(L)'
;MQHNPLYDSRTFISGNLYQIYTYVKNSDKEATGSVAGVLLYARTDETTTPDEDLMIGGNRISLKTLDLNRDWEVITEQLENLCEWLKCA
;
A
#
# COMPACT_ATOMS: atom_id res chain seq x y z
N MET A 1 -9.10 -6.36 7.58
CA MET A 1 -8.88 -7.31 6.45
C MET A 1 -10.15 -8.06 6.09
N GLN A 2 -10.32 -8.54 4.85
CA GLN A 2 -11.47 -9.41 4.51
C GLN A 2 -11.17 -10.86 4.89
N HIS A 3 -12.04 -11.44 5.71
CA HIS A 3 -11.99 -12.84 6.12
C HIS A 3 -12.87 -13.67 5.18
N ASN A 4 -12.28 -14.62 4.45
CA ASN A 4 -13.02 -15.58 3.64
C ASN A 4 -13.26 -16.86 4.47
N PRO A 5 -14.49 -17.18 4.88
CA PRO A 5 -14.75 -18.34 5.73
C PRO A 5 -14.47 -19.69 5.04
N LEU A 6 -14.25 -19.72 3.72
CA LEU A 6 -13.96 -20.94 2.95
C LEU A 6 -12.47 -21.22 2.74
N TYR A 7 -11.61 -20.21 2.97
CA TYR A 7 -10.17 -20.33 2.88
C TYR A 7 -9.54 -19.61 4.07
N ASP A 8 -8.79 -20.31 4.91
CA ASP A 8 -7.99 -19.74 6.02
C ASP A 8 -6.83 -18.84 5.53
N SER A 9 -6.95 -18.31 4.32
CA SER A 9 -6.07 -17.33 3.71
C SER A 9 -6.64 -15.94 3.98
N ARG A 10 -5.90 -15.14 4.74
CA ARG A 10 -6.12 -13.69 4.87
C ARG A 10 -5.77 -13.04 3.54
N THR A 11 -6.68 -13.06 2.59
CA THR A 11 -6.39 -12.56 1.25
C THR A 11 -6.68 -11.06 1.20
N PHE A 12 -5.70 -10.27 0.74
CA PHE A 12 -5.86 -8.84 0.45
C PHE A 12 -6.75 -8.61 -0.79
N ILE A 13 -7.93 -9.23 -0.87
CA ILE A 13 -8.91 -8.91 -1.94
C ILE A 13 -9.63 -7.62 -1.53
N SER A 14 -8.88 -6.51 -1.44
CA SER A 14 -9.49 -5.19 -1.27
C SER A 14 -9.80 -4.62 -2.66
N GLY A 15 -10.99 -4.03 -2.83
CA GLY A 15 -11.33 -3.26 -4.04
C GLY A 15 -10.32 -2.15 -4.31
N ASN A 16 -9.73 -1.59 -3.25
CA ASN A 16 -8.67 -0.58 -3.32
C ASN A 16 -7.41 -1.09 -4.02
N LEU A 17 -7.04 -2.37 -3.87
CA LEU A 17 -5.88 -2.97 -4.54
C LEU A 17 -6.06 -3.03 -6.05
N TYR A 18 -7.24 -3.47 -6.51
CA TYR A 18 -7.55 -3.45 -7.94
C TYR A 18 -7.62 -2.03 -8.49
N GLN A 19 -8.14 -1.09 -7.70
CA GLN A 19 -8.22 0.30 -8.09
C GLN A 19 -6.82 0.93 -8.25
N ILE A 20 -5.94 0.80 -7.26
CA ILE A 20 -4.57 1.34 -7.37
C ILE A 20 -3.80 0.65 -8.49
N TYR A 21 -3.96 -0.66 -8.66
CA TYR A 21 -3.36 -1.39 -9.77
C TYR A 21 -3.81 -0.81 -11.12
N THR A 22 -5.11 -0.57 -11.27
CA THR A 22 -5.67 0.02 -12.50
C THR A 22 -5.08 1.41 -12.75
N TYR A 23 -4.98 2.25 -11.72
CA TYR A 23 -4.42 3.60 -11.86
C TYR A 23 -2.94 3.58 -12.24
N VAL A 24 -2.14 2.75 -11.56
CA VAL A 24 -0.72 2.59 -11.86
C VAL A 24 -0.51 2.10 -13.29
N LYS A 25 -1.22 1.05 -13.72
CA LYS A 25 -1.08 0.51 -15.08
C LYS A 25 -1.49 1.50 -16.17
N ASN A 26 -2.57 2.27 -15.95
CA ASN A 26 -3.00 3.27 -16.94
C ASN A 26 -2.10 4.51 -16.97
N SER A 27 -1.38 4.78 -15.88
CA SER A 27 -0.38 5.85 -15.82
C SER A 27 0.95 5.43 -16.47
N ASP A 28 1.42 4.20 -16.23
CA ASP A 28 2.62 3.62 -16.87
C ASP A 28 2.30 3.00 -18.23
N LYS A 29 1.89 3.86 -19.18
CA LYS A 29 1.39 3.46 -20.51
C LYS A 29 2.41 2.63 -21.31
N GLU A 30 3.69 2.98 -21.17
CA GLU A 30 4.79 2.33 -21.87
C GLU A 30 5.33 1.10 -21.11
N ALA A 31 4.68 0.71 -20.00
CA ALA A 31 5.06 -0.43 -19.17
C ALA A 31 6.54 -0.40 -18.73
N THR A 32 7.04 0.78 -18.39
CA THR A 32 8.43 1.02 -17.99
C THR A 32 8.74 0.57 -16.57
N GLY A 33 7.72 0.40 -15.74
CA GLY A 33 7.85 0.18 -14.30
C GLY A 33 8.06 1.46 -13.49
N SER A 34 8.15 2.64 -14.12
CA SER A 34 8.48 3.93 -13.47
C SER A 34 7.35 4.56 -12.64
N VAL A 35 6.18 3.93 -12.63
CA VAL A 35 5.07 4.37 -11.77
C VAL A 35 4.87 3.34 -10.67
N ALA A 36 4.83 3.84 -9.43
CA ALA A 36 4.49 3.08 -8.24
C ALA A 36 3.15 3.52 -7.64
N GLY A 37 2.54 2.65 -6.86
CA GLY A 37 1.31 2.93 -6.11
C GLY A 37 1.46 2.58 -4.64
N VAL A 38 0.75 3.29 -3.77
CA VAL A 38 0.69 2.99 -2.34
C VAL A 38 -0.76 2.99 -1.87
N LEU A 39 -1.13 1.98 -1.10
CA LEU A 39 -2.33 2.00 -0.25
C LEU A 39 -1.89 2.28 1.18
N LEU A 40 -2.28 3.44 1.70
CA LEU A 40 -1.98 3.85 3.06
C LEU A 40 -3.22 3.70 3.94
N TYR A 41 -3.14 2.83 4.95
CA TYR A 41 -4.21 2.61 5.93
C TYR A 41 -3.84 3.24 7.28
N ALA A 42 -4.83 3.74 8.01
CA ALA A 42 -4.63 4.07 9.41
C ALA A 42 -4.44 2.78 10.23
N ARG A 43 -3.48 2.77 11.16
CA ARG A 43 -3.32 1.68 12.12
C ARG A 43 -4.55 1.63 13.03
N THR A 44 -5.22 0.49 13.08
CA THR A 44 -6.26 0.18 14.07
C THR A 44 -5.69 -0.79 15.11
N ASP A 45 -6.47 -1.14 16.12
CA ASP A 45 -6.11 -2.13 17.15
C ASP A 45 -6.02 -3.58 16.61
N GLU A 46 -6.14 -3.78 15.29
CA GLU A 46 -5.94 -5.07 14.65
C GLU A 46 -4.46 -5.48 14.74
N THR A 47 -4.21 -6.71 15.22
CA THR A 47 -2.86 -7.25 15.50
C THR A 47 -2.01 -7.49 14.26
N THR A 48 -2.57 -7.32 13.07
CA THR A 48 -1.87 -7.47 11.80
C THR A 48 -2.22 -6.27 10.95
N THR A 49 -1.26 -5.43 10.65
CA THR A 49 -1.40 -4.30 9.73
C THR A 49 -0.63 -4.59 8.45
N PRO A 50 -1.15 -4.27 7.26
CA PRO A 50 -0.40 -4.48 6.02
C PRO A 50 0.85 -3.60 6.00
N ASP A 51 2.02 -4.22 5.87
CA ASP A 51 3.28 -3.57 5.53
C ASP A 51 4.02 -4.45 4.53
N GLU A 52 3.59 -4.37 3.27
CA GLU A 52 4.06 -5.25 2.21
C GLU A 52 4.38 -4.45 0.94
N ASP A 53 5.53 -4.75 0.35
CA ASP A 53 5.91 -4.23 -0.96
C ASP A 53 5.71 -5.34 -2.01
N LEU A 54 4.86 -5.07 -3.01
CA LEU A 54 4.50 -6.00 -4.06
C LEU A 54 5.01 -5.51 -5.41
N MET A 55 5.42 -6.44 -6.26
CA MET A 55 5.68 -6.18 -7.68
C MET A 55 4.55 -6.81 -8.49
N ILE A 56 3.69 -5.99 -9.10
CA ILE A 56 2.51 -6.44 -9.84
C ILE A 56 2.56 -5.88 -11.26
N GLY A 57 2.64 -6.76 -12.25
CA GLY A 57 2.60 -6.37 -13.67
C GLY A 57 3.74 -5.42 -14.08
N GLY A 58 4.91 -5.54 -13.44
CA GLY A 58 6.10 -4.72 -13.69
C GLY A 58 6.18 -3.43 -12.88
N ASN A 59 5.14 -3.08 -12.11
CA ASN A 59 5.09 -1.88 -11.29
C ASN A 59 5.16 -2.22 -9.80
N ARG A 60 5.71 -1.30 -9.01
CA ARG A 60 5.78 -1.43 -7.56
C ARG A 60 4.49 -0.94 -6.93
N ILE A 61 3.85 -1.77 -6.10
CA ILE A 61 2.66 -1.40 -5.33
C ILE A 61 2.91 -1.77 -3.87
N SER A 62 2.78 -0.83 -2.95
CA SER A 62 2.98 -1.09 -1.52
C SER A 62 1.70 -0.90 -0.73
N LEU A 63 1.53 -1.72 0.30
CA LEU A 63 0.52 -1.54 1.33
C LEU A 63 1.24 -1.11 2.58
N LYS A 64 0.95 0.09 3.07
CA LYS A 64 1.57 0.69 4.25
C LYS A 64 0.53 1.07 5.26
N THR A 65 0.97 1.20 6.51
CA THR A 65 0.11 1.63 7.62
C THR A 65 0.72 2.86 8.29
N LEU A 66 -0.13 3.87 8.54
CA LEU A 66 0.20 5.09 9.26
C LEU A 66 -0.38 5.04 10.67
N ASP A 67 0.48 5.18 11.68
CA ASP A 67 0.04 5.22 13.08
C ASP A 67 -0.40 6.63 13.46
N LEU A 68 -1.72 6.84 13.50
CA LEU A 68 -2.35 8.12 13.84
C LEU A 68 -2.43 8.39 15.35
N ASN A 69 -2.07 7.42 16.20
CA ASN A 69 -2.11 7.54 17.66
C ASN A 69 -0.78 8.07 18.25
N ARG A 70 0.05 8.70 17.42
CA ARG A 70 1.34 9.26 17.79
C ARG A 70 1.31 10.78 17.73
N ASP A 71 2.31 11.42 18.32
CA ASP A 71 2.47 12.87 18.21
C ASP A 71 2.60 13.30 16.74
N TRP A 72 2.13 14.51 16.44
CA TRP A 72 2.10 15.05 15.07
C TRP A 72 3.46 15.01 14.36
N GLU A 73 4.55 15.28 15.09
CA GLU A 73 5.91 15.20 14.58
C GLU A 73 6.24 13.79 14.06
N VAL A 74 5.84 12.75 14.80
CA VAL A 74 6.07 11.34 14.43
C VAL A 74 5.18 10.92 13.26
N ILE A 75 3.95 11.43 13.17
CA ILE A 75 3.07 11.20 12.00
C ILE A 75 3.68 11.82 10.75
N THR A 76 4.23 13.02 10.88
CA THR A 76 4.88 13.73 9.77
C THR A 76 6.12 12.98 9.30
N GLU A 77 6.97 12.53 10.23
CA GLU A 77 8.15 11.70 9.90
C GLU A 77 7.77 10.40 9.17
N GLN A 78 6.71 9.71 9.59
CA GLN A 78 6.22 8.52 8.90
C GLN A 78 5.80 8.82 7.45
N LEU A 79 5.12 9.95 7.22
CA LEU A 79 4.70 10.38 5.89
C LEU A 79 5.88 10.83 5.02
N GLU A 80 6.86 11.51 5.59
CA GLU A 80 8.09 11.90 4.88
C GLU A 80 8.88 10.67 4.43
N ASN A 81 9.06 9.69 5.31
CA ASN A 81 9.70 8.41 4.99
C ASN A 81 8.97 7.67 3.86
N LEU A 82 7.64 7.73 3.83
CA LEU A 82 6.84 7.17 2.74
C LEU A 82 7.09 7.90 1.41
N CYS A 83 7.17 9.23 1.43
CA CYS A 83 7.48 10.03 0.26
C CYS A 83 8.90 9.73 -0.28
N GLU A 84 9.89 9.54 0.60
CA GLU A 84 11.24 9.15 0.18
C GLU A 84 11.25 7.75 -0.46
N TRP A 85 10.49 6.80 0.09
CA TRP A 85 10.31 5.48 -0.52
C TRP A 85 9.74 5.56 -1.94
N LEU A 86 8.81 6.48 -2.21
CA LEU A 86 8.21 6.70 -3.54
C LEU A 86 9.21 7.27 -4.56
N LYS A 87 10.19 8.07 -4.12
CA LYS A 87 11.20 8.66 -5.03
C LYS A 87 12.21 7.63 -5.54
N CYS A 88 12.37 6.53 -4.82
CA CYS A 88 13.29 5.44 -5.17
C CYS A 88 12.64 4.36 -6.04
N ALA A 89 11.41 4.57 -6.51
CA ALA A 89 10.64 3.63 -7.33
C ALA A 89 10.68 4.00 -8.83
#